data_AF-A0A835H3X8-F1
#
_entry.id   AF-A0A835H3X8-F1
#
_cell.length_a   1.000
_cell.length_b   1.000
_cell.length_c   1.000
_cell.angle_alpha   90.00
_cell.angle_beta   90.00
_cell.angle_gamma   90.00
#
_symmetry.space_group_name_H-M   'P 1'
#
loop_
_entity.id
_entity.type
_entity.pdbx_description
1 polymer ?
#
loop_
_entity_poly.entity_id
_entity_poly.type
_entity_poly.pdbx_seq_one_letter_code
_entity_poly.pdbx_strand_id
1 'polypeptide(L)'
;EDGEKSSCLDETQRTLEFLSISDGKEGTAKAASHLCTKYLEVSDEPTFTEESMGEALRAVGCGGPQPNLLLVYGPVRCHLGFPAWRMRYTVIV
;
A
#
# COMPACT_ATOMS: atom_id res chain seq x y z
N GLU A 1 -16.85 27.44 39.98
CA GLU A 1 -17.51 27.19 38.69
C GLU A 1 -16.49 26.54 37.79
N ASP A 2 -16.47 25.21 37.84
CA ASP A 2 -15.57 24.35 37.08
C ASP A 2 -15.98 24.38 35.60
N GLY A 3 -15.14 25.03 34.79
CA GLY A 3 -15.25 25.03 33.35
C GLY A 3 -14.74 23.70 32.80
N GLU A 4 -15.64 22.72 32.75
CA GLU A 4 -15.44 21.44 32.09
C GLU A 4 -15.20 21.67 30.59
N LYS A 5 -13.94 21.86 30.21
CA LYS A 5 -13.50 21.85 28.81
C LYS A 5 -13.56 20.40 28.35
N SER A 6 -14.75 19.98 27.92
CA SER A 6 -14.95 18.75 27.17
C SER A 6 -13.94 18.74 26.03
N SER A 7 -12.93 17.88 26.16
CA SER A 7 -12.02 17.57 25.07
C SER A 7 -12.89 17.08 23.93
N CYS A 8 -12.97 17.88 22.87
CA CYS A 8 -13.56 17.51 21.60
C CYS A 8 -13.08 16.09 21.28
N LEU A 9 -14.04 15.16 21.29
CA LEU A 9 -13.82 13.74 21.10
C LEU A 9 -12.90 13.57 19.90
N ASP A 10 -11.81 12.83 20.11
CA ASP A 10 -10.97 12.18 19.11
C ASP A 10 -11.84 11.77 17.91
N GLU A 11 -11.92 12.65 16.91
CA GLU A 11 -12.57 12.35 15.65
C GLU A 11 -11.72 11.26 15.04
N THR A 12 -12.20 10.02 15.19
CA THR A 12 -11.55 8.79 14.79
C THR A 12 -10.96 9.01 13.41
N GLN A 13 -9.63 9.17 13.32
CA GLN A 13 -8.95 9.67 12.14
C GLN A 13 -9.00 8.59 11.05
N ARG A 14 -10.12 8.50 10.35
CA ARG A 14 -10.37 7.55 9.26
C ARG A 14 -9.63 8.08 8.03
N THR A 15 -8.53 7.41 7.69
CA THR A 15 -7.76 7.71 6.48
C THR A 15 -8.47 7.10 5.28
N LEU A 16 -8.76 7.92 4.26
CA LEU A 16 -9.37 7.47 3.00
C LEU A 16 -8.33 7.52 1.89
N GLU A 17 -8.09 6.39 1.23
CA GLU A 17 -7.20 6.27 0.08
C GLU A 17 -8.01 5.99 -1.19
N PHE A 18 -7.65 6.65 -2.28
CA PHE A 18 -8.17 6.34 -3.61
C PHE A 18 -7.12 5.55 -4.37
N LEU A 19 -7.49 4.37 -4.84
CA LEU A 19 -6.62 3.50 -5.62
C LEU A 19 -7.15 3.34 -7.04
N SER A 20 -6.22 3.09 -7.94
CA SER A 20 -6.43 2.90 -9.36
C SER A 20 -5.66 1.66 -9.85
N ILE A 21 -5.91 1.28 -11.10
CA ILE A 21 -5.20 0.15 -11.75
C ILE A 21 -3.68 0.39 -11.82
N SER A 22 -3.23 1.64 -11.94
CA SER A 22 -1.80 1.96 -12.00
C SER A 22 -1.07 1.70 -10.67
N ASP A 23 -1.79 1.65 -9.55
CA ASP A 23 -1.19 1.35 -8.24
C ASP A 23 -0.87 -0.13 -8.05
N GLY A 24 -1.38 -0.99 -8.95
CA GLY A 24 -1.11 -2.43 -8.94
C GLY A 24 0.20 -2.78 -9.64
N LYS A 25 0.08 -3.37 -10.83
CA LYS A 25 1.23 -3.91 -11.58
C LYS A 25 2.21 -2.81 -11.99
N GLU A 26 1.70 -1.66 -12.43
CA GLU A 26 2.55 -0.55 -12.86
C GLU A 26 3.32 0.06 -11.68
N GLY A 27 2.67 0.28 -10.53
CA GLY A 27 3.32 0.72 -9.29
C GLY A 27 4.41 -0.24 -8.83
N THR A 28 4.15 -1.55 -8.94
CA THR A 28 5.15 -2.60 -8.66
C THR A 28 6.34 -2.51 -9.61
N ALA A 29 6.10 -2.32 -10.92
CA ALA A 29 7.19 -2.16 -11.89
C ALA A 29 8.02 -0.89 -11.64
N LYS A 30 7.37 0.21 -11.25
CA LYS A 30 8.04 1.47 -10.85
C LYS A 30 8.93 1.26 -9.62
N ALA A 31 8.42 0.59 -8.59
CA ALA A 31 9.19 0.27 -7.39
C ALA A 31 10.39 -0.64 -7.70
N ALA A 32 10.19 -1.69 -8.51
CA ALA A 32 11.29 -2.57 -8.92
C ALA A 32 12.35 -1.81 -9.72
N SER A 33 11.93 -0.92 -10.64
CA SER A 33 12.86 -0.09 -11.41
C SER A 33 13.68 0.84 -10.51
N HIS A 34 13.02 1.49 -9.53
CA HIS A 34 13.68 2.33 -8.52
C HIS A 34 14.68 1.53 -7.68
N LEU A 35 14.35 0.29 -7.34
CA LEU A 35 15.21 -0.58 -6.56
C LEU A 35 16.44 -0.99 -7.40
N CYS A 36 16.23 -1.41 -8.65
CA CYS A 36 17.33 -1.73 -9.57
C CYS A 36 18.28 -0.55 -9.79
N THR A 37 17.78 0.68 -9.98
CA THR A 37 18.67 1.85 -10.18
C THR A 37 19.55 2.11 -8.97
N LYS A 38 19.01 1.94 -7.75
CA LYS A 38 19.77 2.11 -6.50
C LYS A 38 20.88 1.07 -6.37
N TYR A 39 20.66 -0.16 -6.84
CA TYR A 39 21.67 -1.21 -6.82
C TYR A 39 22.69 -1.09 -7.95
N LEU A 40 22.33 -0.57 -9.12
CA LEU A 40 23.32 -0.32 -10.18
C LEU A 40 24.42 0.68 -9.76
N GLU A 41 24.16 1.52 -8.77
CA GLU A 41 25.13 2.43 -8.17
C GLU A 41 26.08 1.74 -7.17
N VAL A 42 25.70 0.57 -6.66
CA VAL A 42 26.43 -0.17 -5.63
C VAL A 42 26.93 -1.48 -6.24
N SER A 43 28.24 -1.62 -6.45
CA SER A 43 28.88 -2.74 -7.17
C SER A 43 28.78 -4.13 -6.49
N ASP A 44 27.86 -4.33 -5.55
CA ASP A 44 27.65 -5.59 -4.82
C ASP A 44 26.50 -6.43 -5.41
N GLU A 45 26.48 -7.72 -5.07
CA GLU A 45 25.38 -8.60 -5.46
C GLU A 45 24.03 -8.10 -4.92
N PRO A 46 22.99 -8.00 -5.77
CA PRO A 46 21.71 -7.46 -5.36
C PRO A 46 20.99 -8.43 -4.41
N THR A 47 20.90 -8.04 -3.14
CA THR A 47 20.09 -8.74 -2.15
C THR A 47 18.71 -8.10 -2.07
N PHE A 48 17.79 -8.56 -2.92
CA PHE A 48 16.41 -8.08 -2.90
C PHE A 48 15.59 -8.82 -1.83
N THR A 49 15.12 -8.08 -0.83
CA THR A 49 14.25 -8.59 0.23
C THR A 49 12.83 -8.05 0.07
N GLU A 50 11.86 -8.72 0.70
CA GLU A 50 10.48 -8.20 0.78
C GLU A 50 10.43 -6.77 1.34
N GLU A 51 11.22 -6.51 2.38
CA GLU A 51 11.31 -5.21 3.02
C GLU A 51 11.81 -4.15 2.04
N SER A 52 12.89 -4.45 1.30
CA SER A 52 13.44 -3.53 0.28
C SER A 52 12.40 -3.17 -0.79
N MET A 53 11.59 -4.15 -1.20
CA MET A 53 10.51 -3.92 -2.16
C MET A 53 9.36 -3.11 -1.53
N GLY A 54 9.03 -3.36 -0.26
CA GLY A 54 8.05 -2.59 0.50
C GLY A 54 8.47 -1.12 0.67
N GLU A 55 9.74 -0.86 0.94
CA GLU A 55 10.31 0.49 0.97
C GLU A 55 10.25 1.16 -0.40
N ALA A 56 10.64 0.46 -1.47
CA ALA A 56 10.55 0.99 -2.82
C ALA A 56 9.11 1.32 -3.23
N LEU A 57 8.14 0.48 -2.84
CA LEU A 57 6.72 0.74 -3.05
C LEU A 57 6.25 1.99 -2.30
N ARG A 58 6.70 2.20 -1.06
CA ARG A 58 6.41 3.44 -0.30
C ARG A 58 7.03 4.66 -0.99
N ALA A 59 8.26 4.55 -1.48
CA ALA A 59 8.95 5.63 -2.18
C ALA A 59 8.23 6.08 -3.45
N VAL A 60 7.64 5.14 -4.21
CA VAL A 60 6.85 5.45 -5.42
C VAL A 60 5.38 5.79 -5.12
N GLY A 61 4.98 5.84 -3.85
CA GLY A 61 3.60 6.17 -3.45
C GLY A 61 2.59 5.02 -3.55
N CYS A 62 3.02 3.80 -3.86
CA CYS A 62 2.15 2.62 -3.99
C CYS A 62 2.19 1.69 -2.75
N GLY A 63 2.97 2.04 -1.72
CA GLY A 63 3.21 1.25 -0.50
C GLY A 63 2.24 1.50 0.64
N GLY A 64 0.93 1.51 0.35
CA GLY A 64 -0.12 1.71 1.36
C GLY A 64 -0.33 0.49 2.29
N PRO A 65 -1.17 0.64 3.33
CA PRO A 65 -1.46 -0.43 4.30
C PRO A 65 -2.11 -1.64 3.65
N GLN A 66 -1.80 -2.83 4.15
CA GLN A 66 -2.47 -4.05 3.72
C GLN A 66 -3.89 -4.14 4.33
N PRO A 67 -4.97 -4.19 3.52
CA PRO A 67 -6.31 -4.39 4.06
C PRO A 67 -6.49 -5.79 4.65
N ASN A 68 -7.24 -5.89 5.75
CA ASN A 68 -7.66 -7.19 6.28
C ASN A 68 -8.87 -7.77 5.55
N LEU A 69 -9.72 -6.90 4.98
CA LEU A 69 -10.97 -7.25 4.29
C LEU A 69 -11.08 -6.45 2.98
N LEU A 70 -11.44 -7.14 1.90
CA LEU A 70 -11.77 -6.57 0.60
C LEU A 70 -13.19 -6.99 0.21
N LEU A 71 -14.08 -6.01 0.08
CA LEU A 71 -15.47 -6.22 -0.34
C LEU A 71 -15.54 -6.06 -1.86
N VAL A 72 -15.89 -7.13 -2.59
CA VAL A 72 -15.98 -7.12 -4.05
C VAL A 72 -17.44 -7.16 -4.47
N TYR A 73 -17.92 -6.02 -4.96
CA TYR A 73 -19.29 -5.90 -5.46
C TYR A 73 -19.33 -6.12 -6.97
N GLY A 74 -20.20 -7.01 -7.43
CA GLY A 74 -20.47 -7.24 -8.85
C GLY A 74 -20.70 -8.70 -9.22
N PRO A 75 -21.11 -8.98 -10.48
CA PRO A 75 -21.39 -10.34 -10.94
C PRO A 75 -20.13 -11.19 -11.14
N VAL A 76 -18.95 -10.56 -11.21
CA VAL A 76 -17.67 -11.24 -11.43
C VAL A 76 -16.83 -11.20 -10.16
N ARG A 77 -16.36 -12.36 -9.72
CA ARG A 77 -15.42 -12.49 -8.59
C ARG A 77 -13.99 -12.18 -9.05
N CYS A 78 -13.71 -10.90 -9.32
CA CYS A 78 -12.39 -10.42 -9.74
C CYS A 78 -12.01 -9.15 -8.97
N HIS A 79 -10.74 -9.04 -8.57
CA HIS A 79 -10.19 -7.88 -7.86
C HIS A 79 -9.75 -6.75 -8.80
N LEU A 80 -10.01 -6.86 -10.11
CA LEU A 80 -9.90 -5.81 -11.14
C LEU A 80 -8.63 -4.93 -11.07
N GLY A 81 -7.48 -5.53 -10.74
CA GLY A 81 -6.21 -4.83 -10.70
C GLY A 81 -5.88 -4.16 -9.36
N PHE A 82 -6.61 -4.47 -8.28
CA PHE A 82 -6.22 -4.09 -6.92
C PHE A 82 -4.76 -4.50 -6.64
N PRO A 83 -3.97 -3.67 -5.93
CA PRO A 83 -2.54 -3.94 -5.72
C PRO A 83 -2.25 -5.28 -5.04
N ALA A 84 -1.72 -6.23 -5.83
CA ALA A 84 -1.47 -7.60 -5.36
C ALA A 84 -0.52 -7.66 -4.16
N TRP A 85 0.47 -6.77 -4.09
CA TRP A 85 1.43 -6.72 -2.98
C TRP A 85 0.76 -6.45 -1.63
N ARG A 86 -0.39 -5.77 -1.64
CA ARG A 86 -1.18 -5.43 -0.45
C ARG A 86 -2.19 -6.51 -0.07
N MET A 87 -2.27 -7.65 -0.76
CA MET A 87 -3.35 -8.64 -0.56
C MET A 87 -2.95 -9.96 0.09
N ARG A 88 -1.73 -10.11 0.60
CA ARG A 88 -1.14 -11.40 1.00
C ARG A 88 -2.00 -12.26 1.94
N TYR A 89 -2.74 -11.60 2.82
CA TYR A 89 -3.59 -12.19 3.86
C TYR A 89 -4.95 -11.51 3.95
N THR A 90 -5.39 -10.89 2.86
CA THR A 90 -6.65 -10.15 2.81
C THR A 90 -7.82 -11.11 2.60
N VAL A 91 -8.83 -11.03 3.47
CA VAL A 91 -10.09 -11.76 3.30
C VAL A 91 -10.89 -11.08 2.18
N ILE A 92 -11.36 -11.85 1.20
CA ILE A 92 -12.15 -11.33 0.08
C ILE A 92 -13.59 -11.83 0.24
N VAL A 93 -14.53 -10.90 0.33
CA VAL A 93 -15.98 -11.17 0.47
C VAL A 93 -16.71 -10.68 -0.77
#